data_AF-A0AAN9FWQ9-F1
#
_entry.id   AF-A0AAN9FWQ9-F1
#
_cell.length_a   1.000
_cell.length_b   1.000
_cell.length_c   1.000
_cell.angle_alpha   90.00
_cell.angle_beta   90.00
_cell.angle_gamma   90.00
#
_symmetry.space_group_name_H-M   'P 1'
#
loop_
_entity.id
_entity.type
_entity.pdbx_description
1 polymer ?
#
loop_
_entity_poly.entity_id
_entity_poly.type
_entity_poly.pdbx_seq_one_letter_code
_entity_poly.pdbx_strand_id
1 'polypeptide(L)'
;MATPTNVETDDIDTQKSQASQKGDHAGVAFVVGIDGEDMERPRATPPKRFIEYHKKTVSRQVLEQKQLEAEYRRKELEREMLRRVQQARDDVTKLNKNVNALLEQDAKQRGSQGTNEIPSMAPHQLKAKFRAVNKDYIKMTSSIISSARLPSQ
;
A
#
# COMPACT_ATOMS: atom_id res chain seq x y z
N MET A 1 -14.14 -37.07 9.36
CA MET A 1 -14.53 -36.81 10.75
C MET A 1 -13.79 -35.57 11.21
N ALA A 2 -14.48 -34.43 11.28
CA ALA A 2 -13.91 -33.16 11.72
C ALA A 2 -14.62 -32.76 13.02
N THR A 3 -13.85 -32.51 14.08
CA THR A 3 -14.35 -32.06 15.38
C THR A 3 -14.62 -30.55 15.34
N PRO A 4 -15.72 -30.07 15.93
CA PRO A 4 -15.98 -28.64 16.06
C PRO A 4 -15.15 -28.05 17.21
N THR A 5 -14.35 -27.04 16.91
CA THR A 5 -13.64 -26.22 17.90
C THR A 5 -14.63 -25.26 18.56
N ASN A 6 -14.90 -25.45 19.85
CA ASN A 6 -15.65 -24.51 20.68
C ASN A 6 -14.92 -23.17 20.73
N VAL A 7 -15.57 -22.11 20.28
CA VAL A 7 -15.14 -20.73 20.53
C VAL A 7 -15.85 -20.29 21.81
N GLU A 8 -15.10 -20.32 22.90
CA GLU A 8 -15.48 -19.81 24.20
C GLU A 8 -15.73 -18.29 24.06
N THR A 9 -16.94 -17.86 24.41
CA THR A 9 -17.33 -16.46 24.40
C THR A 9 -17.03 -15.92 25.80
N ASP A 10 -15.86 -15.31 25.96
CA ASP A 10 -15.57 -14.55 27.17
C ASP A 10 -16.45 -13.30 27.19
N ASP A 11 -17.37 -13.30 28.16
CA ASP A 11 -18.13 -12.14 28.58
C ASP A 11 -17.17 -11.01 28.96
N ILE A 12 -17.12 -9.95 28.15
CA ILE A 12 -16.45 -8.71 28.52
C ILE A 12 -17.37 -7.98 29.51
N ASP A 13 -17.27 -8.41 30.74
CA ASP A 13 -17.83 -7.76 31.91
C ASP A 13 -17.18 -6.37 32.01
N THR A 14 -17.95 -5.33 31.65
CA THR A 14 -17.51 -3.95 31.80
C THR A 14 -17.59 -3.59 33.28
N GLN A 15 -16.61 -4.06 34.04
CA GLN A 15 -16.37 -3.57 35.39
C GLN A 15 -16.04 -2.08 35.30
N LYS A 16 -16.87 -1.26 35.94
CA LYS A 16 -16.52 0.11 36.32
C LYS A 16 -15.17 0.05 37.04
N SER A 17 -14.12 0.47 36.35
CA SER A 17 -12.84 0.76 36.94
C SER A 17 -13.03 1.91 37.93
N GLN A 18 -13.18 1.56 39.21
CA GLN A 18 -12.84 2.48 40.29
C GLN A 18 -11.36 2.80 40.13
N ALA A 19 -11.08 4.03 39.72
CA ALA A 19 -9.73 4.54 39.60
C ALA A 19 -9.10 4.54 41.01
N SER A 20 -8.27 3.54 41.26
CA SER A 20 -7.15 3.66 42.18
C SER A 20 -6.18 4.66 41.57
N GLN A 21 -6.08 5.85 42.15
CA GLN A 21 -4.92 6.72 42.00
C GLN A 21 -4.46 7.16 43.39
N LYS A 22 -3.63 6.31 44.00
CA LYS A 22 -2.66 6.71 45.01
C LYS A 22 -1.37 6.99 44.25
N GLY A 23 -1.18 8.25 43.90
CA GLY A 23 -0.11 8.76 43.08
C GLY A 23 -0.47 10.17 42.65
N ASP A 24 -0.17 11.15 43.52
CA ASP A 24 -0.38 12.57 43.29
C ASP A 24 0.51 13.05 42.13
N HIS A 25 0.06 12.81 40.90
CA HIS A 25 0.34 13.72 39.80
C HIS A 25 -0.85 14.67 39.69
N ALA A 26 -1.02 15.48 40.74
CA ALA A 26 -2.00 16.55 40.76
C ALA A 26 -1.56 17.63 39.76
N GLY A 27 -2.02 17.50 38.51
CA GLY A 27 -1.92 18.57 37.54
C GLY A 27 -2.73 19.76 38.03
N VAL A 28 -2.06 20.84 38.42
CA VAL A 28 -2.72 22.08 38.84
C VAL A 28 -2.95 22.92 37.59
N ALA A 29 -4.22 23.11 37.22
CA ALA A 29 -4.62 24.06 36.19
C ALA A 29 -5.19 25.31 36.87
N PHE A 30 -4.68 26.48 36.51
CA PHE A 30 -5.17 27.77 36.96
C PHE A 30 -5.30 28.71 35.76
N VAL A 31 -6.29 29.60 35.82
CA VAL A 31 -6.49 30.63 34.80
C VAL A 31 -5.98 31.94 35.39
N VAL A 32 -4.91 32.49 34.81
CA VAL A 32 -4.41 33.81 35.18
C VAL A 32 -5.14 34.85 34.33
N GLY A 33 -6.04 35.61 34.96
CA GLY A 33 -6.52 36.87 34.38
C GLY A 33 -5.38 37.88 34.44
N ILE A 34 -5.04 38.50 33.31
CA ILE A 34 -4.10 39.62 33.29
C ILE A 34 -4.97 40.86 33.37
N ASP A 35 -4.99 41.48 34.55
CA ASP A 35 -5.81 42.66 34.83
C ASP A 35 -5.36 43.83 33.95
N GLY A 36 -6.25 44.21 33.04
CA GLY A 36 -6.03 45.23 32.03
C GLY A 36 -7.22 45.23 31.09
N GLU A 37 -8.36 45.66 31.65
CA GLU A 37 -9.71 45.66 31.10
C GLU A 37 -10.44 44.32 31.17
N ASP A 38 -11.62 44.37 31.80
CA ASP A 38 -12.76 43.50 31.58
C ASP A 38 -13.21 43.57 30.10
N MET A 39 -12.30 43.25 29.18
CA MET A 39 -12.65 42.82 27.85
C MET A 39 -13.31 41.46 28.06
N GLU A 40 -14.61 41.50 28.32
CA GLU A 40 -15.57 40.59 27.74
C GLU A 40 -15.29 40.51 26.24
N ARG A 41 -14.19 39.88 25.82
CA ARG A 41 -14.06 39.41 24.46
C ARG A 41 -15.30 38.56 24.31
N PRO A 42 -16.23 38.89 23.39
CA PRO A 42 -17.32 37.99 23.12
C PRO A 42 -16.64 36.68 22.78
N ARG A 43 -16.74 35.69 23.69
CA ARG A 43 -16.29 34.34 23.40
C ARG A 43 -17.18 33.95 22.26
N ALA A 44 -16.68 34.12 21.03
CA ALA A 44 -17.43 33.85 19.83
C ALA A 44 -18.00 32.46 20.05
N THR A 45 -19.33 32.37 20.19
CA THR A 45 -19.96 31.11 20.54
C THR A 45 -19.50 30.13 19.47
N PRO A 46 -18.97 28.96 19.85
CA PRO A 46 -18.53 27.99 18.86
C PRO A 46 -19.62 27.86 17.80
N PRO A 47 -19.29 27.89 16.49
CA PRO A 47 -20.29 27.82 15.44
C PRO A 47 -21.31 26.71 15.75
N LYS A 48 -22.62 26.97 15.63
CA LYS A 48 -23.70 26.09 16.15
C LYS A 48 -23.52 24.59 15.83
N ARG A 49 -22.92 24.27 14.68
CA ARG A 49 -22.52 22.92 14.25
C ARG A 49 -21.60 22.17 15.22
N PHE A 50 -20.91 22.87 16.12
CA PHE A 50 -20.02 22.33 17.15
C PHE A 50 -20.66 22.30 18.53
N ILE A 51 -21.79 22.98 18.73
CA ILE A 51 -22.53 22.98 19.99
C ILE A 51 -23.39 21.71 20.06
N GLU A 52 -24.00 21.31 18.95
CA GLU A 52 -24.87 20.14 18.85
C GLU A 52 -24.12 18.96 18.21
N TYR A 53 -23.31 18.26 19.03
CA TYR A 53 -22.75 16.99 18.60
C TYR A 53 -23.78 15.87 18.78
N HIS A 54 -24.53 15.58 17.71
CA HIS A 54 -25.39 14.38 17.67
C HIS A 54 -24.53 13.15 17.39
N LYS A 55 -24.11 12.47 18.47
CA LYS A 55 -23.45 11.17 18.38
C LYS A 55 -24.42 10.17 17.73
N LYS A 56 -24.19 9.84 16.45
CA LYS A 56 -24.92 8.77 15.78
C LYS A 56 -24.59 7.46 16.48
N THR A 57 -25.59 6.80 17.04
CA THR A 57 -25.46 5.45 17.59
C THR A 57 -25.29 4.49 16.41
N VAL A 58 -24.09 3.96 16.24
CA VAL A 58 -23.81 2.95 15.20
C VAL A 58 -24.06 1.58 15.80
N SER A 59 -24.94 0.80 15.19
CA SER A 59 -25.18 -0.60 15.58
C SER A 59 -23.91 -1.42 15.37
N ARG A 60 -23.68 -2.42 16.24
CA ARG A 60 -22.56 -3.37 16.14
C ARG A 60 -22.47 -4.01 14.74
N GLN A 61 -23.61 -4.39 14.17
CA GLN A 61 -23.68 -4.98 12.82
C GLN A 61 -23.11 -4.05 11.74
N VAL A 62 -23.37 -2.75 11.86
CA VAL A 62 -22.86 -1.74 10.90
C VAL A 62 -21.35 -1.56 11.05
N LEU A 63 -20.80 -1.68 12.25
CA LEU A 63 -19.35 -1.65 12.47
C LEU A 63 -18.68 -2.89 11.87
N GLU A 64 -19.22 -4.08 12.11
CA GLU A 64 -18.71 -5.33 11.56
C GLU A 64 -18.72 -5.32 10.02
N GLN A 65 -19.81 -4.84 9.41
CA GLN A 65 -19.89 -4.72 7.96
C GLN A 65 -18.83 -3.77 7.39
N LYS A 66 -18.60 -2.61 8.04
CA LYS A 66 -17.56 -1.67 7.62
C LYS A 66 -16.15 -2.22 7.78
N GLN A 67 -15.91 -3.00 8.84
CA GLN A 67 -14.63 -3.68 9.04
C GLN A 67 -14.38 -4.71 7.93
N LEU A 68 -15.38 -5.53 7.61
CA LEU A 68 -15.28 -6.53 6.55
C LEU A 68 -15.03 -5.88 5.18
N GLU A 69 -15.70 -4.77 4.88
CA GLU A 69 -15.47 -4.01 3.64
C GLU A 69 -14.07 -3.39 3.58
N ALA A 70 -13.55 -2.89 4.71
CA ALA A 70 -12.19 -2.37 4.79
C ALA A 70 -11.15 -3.49 4.57
N GLU A 71 -11.37 -4.67 5.15
CA GLU A 71 -10.51 -5.84 4.93
C GLU A 71 -10.54 -6.30 3.47
N TYR A 72 -11.71 -6.31 2.84
CA TYR A 72 -11.84 -6.66 1.44
C TYR A 72 -11.01 -5.73 0.56
N ARG A 73 -11.17 -4.41 0.75
CA ARG A 73 -10.39 -3.40 0.03
C ARG A 73 -8.88 -3.57 0.25
N ARG A 74 -8.45 -3.85 1.48
CA ARG A 74 -7.04 -4.12 1.78
C ARG A 74 -6.51 -5.34 1.01
N LYS A 75 -7.24 -6.45 1.03
CA LYS A 75 -6.86 -7.69 0.32
C LYS A 75 -6.83 -7.49 -1.19
N GLU A 76 -7.71 -6.66 -1.74
CA GLU A 76 -7.73 -6.36 -3.17
C GLU A 76 -6.54 -5.50 -3.58
N LEU A 77 -6.20 -4.47 -2.79
CA LEU A 77 -4.99 -3.68 -3.00
C LEU A 77 -3.72 -4.52 -2.94
N GLU A 78 -3.65 -5.45 -1.97
CA GLU A 78 -2.53 -6.38 -1.85
C GLU A 78 -2.42 -7.31 -3.07
N ARG A 79 -3.54 -7.88 -3.51
CA ARG A 79 -3.58 -8.71 -4.73
C ARG A 79 -3.13 -7.94 -5.97
N GLU A 80 -3.60 -6.71 -6.16
CA GLU A 80 -3.21 -5.91 -7.32
C GLU A 80 -1.73 -5.52 -7.25
N MET A 81 -1.21 -5.20 -6.06
CA MET A 81 0.22 -4.96 -5.86
C MET A 81 1.05 -6.20 -6.25
N LEU A 82 0.69 -7.39 -5.74
CA LEU A 82 1.36 -8.63 -6.07
C LEU A 82 1.28 -8.94 -7.57
N ARG A 83 0.12 -8.70 -8.20
CA ARG A 83 -0.06 -8.87 -9.64
C ARG A 83 0.89 -7.99 -10.45
N ARG A 84 1.07 -6.72 -10.06
CA ARG A 84 2.01 -5.80 -10.71
C ARG A 84 3.45 -6.25 -10.56
N VAL A 85 3.84 -6.74 -9.37
CA VAL A 85 5.19 -7.27 -9.14
C VAL A 85 5.45 -8.51 -9.98
N GLN A 86 4.50 -9.45 -10.05
CA GLN A 86 4.61 -10.64 -10.88
C GLN A 86 4.76 -10.26 -12.35
N GLN A 87 3.90 -9.37 -12.85
CA GLN A 87 3.96 -8.89 -14.23
C GLN A 87 5.29 -8.21 -14.56
N ALA A 88 5.85 -7.42 -13.64
CA ALA A 88 7.16 -6.81 -13.82
C ALA A 88 8.29 -7.86 -13.91
N ARG A 89 8.24 -8.91 -13.08
CA ARG A 89 9.21 -10.01 -13.14
C ARG A 89 9.13 -10.78 -14.46
N ASP A 90 7.91 -11.01 -14.96
CA ASP A 90 7.69 -11.71 -16.22
C ASP A 90 8.21 -10.87 -17.41
N ASP A 91 7.95 -9.56 -17.41
CA ASP A 91 8.44 -8.62 -18.43
C ASP A 91 9.99 -8.59 -18.43
N VAL A 92 10.65 -8.54 -17.26
CA VAL A 92 12.12 -8.61 -17.14
C VAL A 92 12.66 -9.95 -17.66
N THR A 93 12.03 -11.05 -17.30
CA THR A 93 12.46 -12.39 -17.72
C THR A 93 12.37 -12.53 -19.23
N LYS A 94 11.30 -12.02 -19.84
CA LYS A 94 11.13 -12.00 -21.29
C LYS A 94 12.19 -11.14 -21.98
N LEU A 95 12.48 -9.95 -21.44
CA LEU A 95 13.53 -9.07 -21.95
C LEU A 95 14.90 -9.77 -21.91
N ASN A 96 15.25 -10.37 -20.78
CA ASN A 96 16.51 -11.08 -20.59
C ASN A 96 16.67 -12.23 -21.61
N LYS A 97 15.63 -13.06 -21.80
CA LYS A 97 15.64 -14.11 -22.84
C LYS A 97 15.90 -13.56 -24.23
N ASN A 98 15.30 -12.43 -24.59
CA ASN A 98 15.52 -11.83 -25.90
C ASN A 98 16.92 -11.22 -26.05
N VAL A 99 17.45 -10.60 -25.00
CA VAL A 99 18.84 -10.08 -24.99
C VAL A 99 19.83 -11.22 -25.10
N ASN A 100 19.67 -12.31 -24.34
CA ASN A 100 20.54 -13.49 -24.40
C ASN A 100 20.55 -14.09 -25.81
N ALA A 101 19.38 -14.22 -26.45
CA ALA A 101 19.31 -14.68 -27.83
C ALA A 101 20.06 -13.76 -28.81
N LEU A 102 20.14 -12.45 -28.56
CA LEU A 102 20.95 -11.54 -29.39
C LEU A 102 22.45 -11.70 -29.11
N LEU A 103 22.84 -11.86 -27.84
CA LEU A 103 24.22 -12.08 -27.43
C LEU A 103 24.77 -13.41 -27.98
N GLU A 104 23.96 -14.46 -27.98
CA GLU A 104 24.27 -15.76 -28.59
C GLU A 104 24.57 -15.62 -30.09
N GLN A 105 23.79 -14.80 -30.81
CA GLN A 105 24.03 -14.56 -32.23
C GLN A 105 25.29 -13.73 -32.48
N ASP A 106 25.57 -12.73 -31.63
CA ASP A 106 26.81 -11.94 -31.70
C ASP A 106 28.05 -12.82 -31.43
N ALA A 107 27.99 -13.67 -30.40
CA ALA A 107 29.06 -14.63 -30.10
C ALA A 107 29.31 -15.60 -31.28
N LYS A 108 28.23 -16.07 -31.93
CA LYS A 108 28.31 -16.91 -33.12
C LYS A 108 28.93 -16.17 -34.32
N GLN A 109 28.55 -14.92 -34.56
CA GLN A 109 29.12 -14.10 -35.63
C GLN A 109 30.62 -13.82 -35.43
N ARG A 110 31.06 -13.73 -34.17
CA ARG A 110 32.48 -13.57 -33.81
C ARG A 110 33.27 -14.88 -33.83
N GLY A 111 32.64 -16.03 -34.08
CA GLY A 111 33.31 -17.32 -34.11
C GLY A 111 33.79 -17.81 -32.74
N SER A 112 33.05 -17.48 -31.68
CA SER A 112 33.40 -17.92 -30.32
C SER A 112 33.29 -19.45 -30.17
N GLN A 113 34.08 -20.06 -29.28
CA GLN A 113 34.01 -21.50 -29.05
C GLN A 113 32.66 -21.91 -28.44
N GLY A 114 32.15 -23.10 -28.81
CA GLY A 114 30.88 -23.63 -28.28
C GLY A 114 29.61 -23.11 -28.94
N THR A 115 29.69 -22.25 -29.97
CA THR A 115 28.51 -21.67 -30.64
C THR A 115 27.90 -22.56 -31.73
N ASN A 116 28.38 -23.79 -31.89
CA ASN A 116 27.95 -24.70 -32.97
C ASN A 116 26.48 -25.11 -32.84
N GLU A 117 25.97 -25.19 -31.61
CA GLU A 117 24.59 -25.59 -31.33
C GLU A 117 23.57 -24.45 -31.47
N ILE A 118 24.04 -23.20 -31.50
CA ILE A 118 23.17 -22.02 -31.58
C ILE A 118 22.59 -21.93 -33.00
N PRO A 119 21.26 -21.98 -33.21
CA PRO A 119 20.66 -21.85 -34.54
C PRO A 119 21.01 -20.50 -35.16
N SER A 120 21.40 -20.46 -36.43
CA SER A 120 21.67 -19.18 -37.10
C SER A 120 20.37 -18.43 -37.35
N MET A 121 20.32 -17.15 -36.96
CA MET A 121 19.14 -16.31 -37.16
C MET A 121 19.30 -15.42 -38.38
N ALA A 122 18.24 -15.30 -39.19
CA ALA A 122 18.27 -14.45 -40.37
C ALA A 122 18.37 -12.96 -39.97
N PRO A 123 19.04 -12.09 -40.76
CA PRO A 123 19.24 -10.67 -40.41
C PRO A 123 17.94 -9.90 -40.12
N HIS A 124 16.86 -10.20 -40.84
CA HIS A 124 15.57 -9.57 -40.62
C HIS A 124 14.95 -9.96 -39.26
N GLN A 125 15.16 -11.20 -38.81
CA GLN A 125 14.69 -11.69 -37.51
C GLN A 125 15.50 -11.07 -36.36
N LEU A 126 16.82 -10.92 -36.53
CA LEU A 126 17.68 -10.19 -35.59
C LEU A 126 17.21 -8.75 -35.40
N LYS A 127 16.94 -8.05 -36.50
CA LYS A 127 16.41 -6.68 -36.48
C LYS A 127 15.05 -6.60 -35.78
N ALA A 128 14.17 -7.58 -36.01
CA ALA A 128 12.88 -7.67 -35.33
C ALA A 128 13.04 -7.88 -33.82
N LYS A 129 13.93 -8.78 -33.39
CA LYS A 129 14.26 -8.99 -31.98
C LYS A 129 14.86 -7.75 -31.33
N PHE A 130 15.79 -7.07 -31.98
CA PHE A 130 16.37 -5.83 -31.47
C PHE A 130 15.30 -4.75 -31.25
N ARG A 131 14.38 -4.58 -32.20
CA ARG A 131 13.23 -3.68 -32.04
C ARG A 131 12.33 -4.08 -30.88
N ALA A 132 12.07 -5.38 -30.71
CA ALA A 132 11.27 -5.90 -29.60
C ALA A 132 11.92 -5.63 -28.24
N VAL A 133 13.23 -5.92 -28.11
CA VAL A 133 14.03 -5.62 -26.91
C VAL A 133 13.99 -4.13 -26.57
N ASN A 134 14.22 -3.27 -27.56
CA ASN A 134 14.20 -1.83 -27.34
C ASN A 134 12.81 -1.33 -26.90
N LYS A 135 11.75 -1.83 -27.52
CA LYS A 135 10.36 -1.52 -27.14
C LYS A 135 10.07 -1.97 -25.70
N ASP A 136 10.44 -3.20 -25.35
CA ASP A 136 10.21 -3.76 -24.02
C ASP A 136 11.04 -3.00 -22.96
N TYR A 137 12.28 -2.59 -23.27
CA TYR A 137 13.13 -1.78 -22.41
C TYR A 137 12.54 -0.38 -22.15
N ILE A 138 12.07 0.32 -23.18
CA ILE A 138 11.42 1.63 -23.05
C ILE A 138 10.13 1.52 -22.21
N LYS A 139 9.33 0.47 -22.45
CA LYS A 139 8.12 0.21 -21.65
C LYS A 139 8.47 -0.04 -20.18
N MET A 140 9.51 -0.81 -19.90
CA MET A 140 9.92 -1.13 -18.53
C MET A 140 10.46 0.11 -17.80
N THR A 141 11.32 0.89 -18.45
CA THR A 141 11.89 2.12 -17.87
C THR A 141 10.82 3.17 -17.59
N SER A 142 9.86 3.37 -18.50
CA SER A 142 8.73 4.27 -18.27
C SER A 142 7.82 3.81 -17.11
N SER A 143 7.58 2.51 -16.97
CA SER A 143 6.86 1.94 -15.83
C SER A 143 7.58 2.19 -14.49
N ILE A 144 8.91 1.98 -14.46
CA ILE A 144 9.74 2.24 -13.27
C ILE A 144 9.67 3.72 -12.88
N ILE A 145 9.86 4.62 -13.83
CA ILE A 145 9.79 6.07 -13.60
C ILE A 145 8.40 6.48 -13.06
N SER A 146 7.34 5.89 -13.62
CA SER A 146 5.96 6.15 -13.18
C SER A 146 5.71 5.62 -11.76
N SER A 147 6.29 4.48 -11.41
CA SER A 147 6.18 3.89 -10.06
C SER A 147 7.05 4.59 -9.01
N ALA A 148 8.14 5.23 -9.41
CA ALA A 148 9.04 5.97 -8.51
C ALA A 148 8.50 7.36 -8.14
N ARG A 149 7.58 7.93 -8.94
CA ARG A 149 6.80 9.11 -8.52
C ARG A 149 5.79 8.68 -7.47
N LEU A 150 6.10 9.01 -6.21
CA LEU A 150 5.14 8.89 -5.11
C LEU A 150 3.82 9.55 -5.49
N PRO A 151 2.66 8.97 -5.14
CA PRO A 151 1.39 9.66 -5.30
C PRO A 151 1.45 10.95 -4.46
N SER A 152 1.23 12.10 -5.09
CA SER A 152 1.00 13.34 -4.36
C SER A 152 -0.23 13.12 -3.47
N GLN A 153 -0.03 13.12 -2.16
CA GLN A 153 -1.12 13.16 -1.19
C GLN A 153 -1.85 14.50 -1.26
#